data_AF-A0A2S6U0M5-F1
#
_entry.id   AF-A0A2S6U0M5-F1
#
_cell.length_a   1.000
_cell.length_b   1.000
_cell.length_c   1.000
_cell.angle_alpha   90.00
_cell.angle_beta   90.00
_cell.angle_gamma   90.00
#
_symmetry.space_group_name_H-M   'P 1'
#
loop_
_entity.id
_entity.type
_entity.pdbx_description
1 polymer ?
#
loop_
_entity_poly.entity_id
_entity_poly.type
_entity_poly.pdbx_seq_one_letter_code
_entity_poly.pdbx_strand_id
1 'polypeptide(L)' 'PPSTPVVIARNLGRADESVVLATLATLDLETVDMLTILIVGNRQTRLLPGGEGARVYTPRGYEGKR' A
#
# COMPACT_ATOMS: atom_id res chain seq x y z
N PRO A 1 10.86 -3.56 -6.00
CA PRO A 1 12.03 -3.66 -5.10
C PRO A 1 11.56 -4.06 -3.70
N PRO A 2 12.44 -4.52 -2.80
CA PRO A 2 12.04 -4.86 -1.43
C PRO A 2 11.29 -3.70 -0.72
N SER A 3 11.72 -2.46 -0.95
CA SER A 3 11.08 -1.24 -0.40
C SER A 3 9.80 -0.80 -1.13
N THR A 4 9.36 -1.50 -2.16
CA THR A 4 8.15 -1.11 -2.92
C THR A 4 6.93 -1.18 -1.99
N PRO A 5 6.14 -0.09 -1.87
CA PRO A 5 4.96 -0.09 -1.04
C PRO A 5 3.90 -1.08 -1.51
N VAL A 6 3.23 -1.72 -0.55
CA VAL A 6 2.05 -2.56 -0.76
C VAL A 6 0.93 -2.13 0.17
N VAL A 7 -0.31 -2.26 -0.33
CA VAL A 7 -1.54 -2.05 0.45
C VAL A 7 -2.23 -3.40 0.60
N ILE A 8 -2.50 -3.79 1.85
CA ILE A 8 -3.26 -4.98 2.21
C ILE A 8 -4.62 -4.49 2.70
N ALA A 9 -5.64 -4.60 1.84
CA ALA A 9 -6.97 -4.09 2.11
C ALA A 9 -7.96 -5.25 2.23
N ARG A 10 -8.38 -5.56 3.45
CA ARG A 10 -9.26 -6.69 3.76
C ARG A 10 -10.67 -6.21 4.01
N ASN A 11 -11.64 -6.95 3.46
CA ASN A 11 -13.07 -6.75 3.72
C ASN A 11 -13.58 -5.33 3.43
N LEU A 12 -13.05 -4.67 2.39
CA LEU A 12 -13.41 -3.30 2.02
C LEU A 12 -14.93 -3.13 1.86
N GLY A 13 -15.46 -2.04 2.42
CA GLY A 13 -16.87 -1.68 2.39
C GLY A 13 -17.75 -2.40 3.42
N ARG A 14 -17.15 -3.12 4.38
CA ARG A 14 -17.88 -3.83 5.45
C ARG A 14 -17.41 -3.40 6.84
N ALA A 15 -18.13 -3.82 7.88
CA ALA A 15 -17.85 -3.43 9.26
C ALA A 15 -16.43 -3.79 9.73
N ASP A 16 -15.90 -4.93 9.30
CA ASP A 16 -14.56 -5.40 9.67
C ASP A 16 -13.50 -5.02 8.61
N GLU A 17 -13.66 -3.87 7.97
CA GLU A 17 -12.66 -3.34 7.04
C GLU A 17 -11.34 -3.08 7.76
N SER A 18 -10.22 -3.54 7.16
CA SER A 18 -8.89 -3.20 7.63
C SER A 18 -7.96 -2.90 6.47
N VAL A 19 -7.22 -1.80 6.57
CA VAL A 19 -6.22 -1.39 5.57
C VAL A 19 -4.87 -1.25 6.25
N VAL A 20 -3.89 -2.02 5.79
CA VAL A 20 -2.51 -2.00 6.29
C VAL A 20 -1.55 -1.64 5.16
N LEU A 21 -0.57 -0.80 5.48
CA LEU A 21 0.51 -0.42 4.58
C LEU A 21 1.79 -1.13 4.97
N ALA A 22 2.43 -1.76 4.00
CA ALA A 22 3.71 -2.44 4.17
C ALA A 22 4.62 -2.16 2.97
N THR A 23 5.78 -2.79 2.96
CA THR A 23 6.63 -2.92 1.76
C THR A 23 6.63 -4.37 1.31
N LEU A 24 7.06 -4.65 0.07
CA LEU A 24 7.25 -6.04 -0.37
C LEU A 24 8.16 -6.86 0.56
N ALA A 25 9.13 -6.22 1.22
CA ALA A 25 10.03 -6.87 2.18
C ALA A 25 9.36 -7.23 3.50
N THR A 26 8.30 -6.51 3.88
CA THR A 26 7.61 -6.66 5.17
C THR A 26 6.18 -7.16 5.00
N LEU A 27 5.82 -7.63 3.80
CA LEU A 27 4.52 -8.22 3.52
C LEU A 27 4.41 -9.56 4.24
N ASP A 28 3.47 -9.64 5.17
CA ASP A 28 3.09 -10.91 5.82
C ASP A 28 1.99 -11.59 5.01
N LEU A 29 2.32 -12.73 4.39
CA LEU A 29 1.40 -13.48 3.55
C LEU A 29 0.30 -14.19 4.34
N GLU A 30 0.49 -14.44 5.64
CA GLU A 30 -0.54 -15.07 6.48
C GLU A 30 -1.76 -14.16 6.68
N THR A 31 -1.59 -12.85 6.48
CA THR A 31 -2.68 -11.86 6.55
C THR A 31 -3.53 -11.76 5.27
N VAL A 32 -3.14 -12.46 4.20
CA VAL A 32 -3.80 -12.39 2.90
C VAL A 32 -4.76 -13.57 2.72
N ASP A 33 -6.06 -13.29 2.70
CA ASP A 33 -7.11 -14.29 2.47
C ASP A 33 -7.98 -13.92 1.25
N MET A 34 -9.07 -14.67 1.03
CA MET A 34 -9.99 -14.46 -0.10
C MET A 34 -10.70 -13.10 -0.08
N LEU A 35 -10.76 -12.42 1.07
CA LEU A 35 -11.38 -11.10 1.23
C LEU A 35 -10.36 -9.96 1.15
N THR A 36 -9.10 -10.28 0.85
CA THR A 36 -8.01 -9.31 0.74
C THR A 36 -7.79 -8.87 -0.70
N ILE A 37 -7.76 -7.56 -0.90
CA ILE A 37 -7.22 -6.90 -2.09
C ILE A 37 -5.79 -6.48 -1.77
N LEU A 38 -4.83 -7.03 -2.52
CA LEU A 38 -3.43 -6.64 -2.45
C LEU A 38 -3.10 -5.68 -3.59
N ILE A 39 -2.69 -4.45 -3.27
CA ILE A 39 -2.24 -3.47 -4.26
C ILE A 39 -0.72 -3.34 -4.16
N VAL A 40 -0.02 -3.64 -5.25
CA VAL A 40 1.43 -3.47 -5.34
C VAL A 40 1.74 -2.18 -6.10
N GLY A 41 2.43 -1.25 -5.43
CA GLY A 41 2.91 -0.03 -6.05
C GLY A 41 4.04 -0.29 -7.06
N ASN A 42 4.44 0.75 -7.78
CA ASN A 42 5.66 0.73 -8.58
C ASN A 42 6.85 1.31 -7.80
N ARG A 43 7.99 1.51 -8.48
CA ARG A 43 9.21 2.07 -7.85
C ARG A 43 9.07 3.53 -7.39
N GLN A 44 8.11 4.27 -7.92
CA GLN A 44 7.83 5.67 -7.60
C GLN A 44 6.69 5.82 -6.60
N THR A 45 5.93 4.76 -6.31
CA THR A 45 4.87 4.79 -5.30
C THR A 45 5.44 5.14 -3.92
N ARG A 46 4.76 6.01 -3.19
CA ARG A 46 5.18 6.53 -1.89
C ARG A 46 4.07 6.44 -0.86
N LEU A 47 4.50 6.28 0.39
CA LEU A 47 3.66 6.41 1.58
C LEU A 47 3.70 7.87 2.04
N LEU A 48 2.54 8.48 2.23
CA LEU A 48 2.38 9.75 2.93
C LEU A 48 1.88 9.45 4.34
N PRO A 49 2.69 9.73 5.38
CA PRO A 49 2.17 9.79 6.73
C PRO A 49 1.08 10.86 6.78
N GLY A 50 -0.12 10.49 7.20
CA GLY A 50 -1.26 11.39 7.33
C GLY A 50 -1.92 11.20 8.69
N GLY A 51 -2.51 12.28 9.23
CA GLY A 51 -3.19 12.24 10.53
C GLY A 51 -4.32 11.21 10.58
N GLU A 52 -5.34 11.37 9.71
CA GLU A 52 -6.46 10.42 9.58
C GLU A 52 -6.15 9.25 8.63
N GLY A 53 -5.02 8.58 8.86
CA GLY A 53 -4.62 7.39 8.11
C GLY A 53 -3.55 7.66 7.07
N ALA A 54 -2.64 6.70 6.95
CA ALA A 54 -1.56 6.75 5.99
C ALA A 54 -2.12 6.60 4.55
N ARG A 55 -1.61 7.41 3.64
CA ARG A 55 -2.07 7.46 2.23
C ARG A 55 -1.00 6.90 1.32
N VAL A 56 -1.41 6.25 0.23
CA VAL A 56 -0.50 5.77 -0.82
C VAL A 56 -0.81 6.52 -2.11
N TYR A 57 0.24 7.01 -2.76
CA TYR A 57 0.10 7.67 -4.04
C TYR A 57 1.32 7.39 -4.92
N THR A 58 1.13 7.51 -6.22
CA THR A 58 2.24 7.51 -7.18
C THR A 58 2.28 8.88 -7.83
N PRO A 59 3.33 9.69 -7.58
CA PRO A 59 3.45 11.00 -8.19
C PRO A 59 3.51 10.85 -9.72
N ARG A 60 2.83 11.77 -10.42
CA ARG A 60 2.97 11.91 -11.88
C ARG A 60 4.01 12.98 -12.16
N GLY A 61 4.90 12.76 -13.13
CA GLY A 61 5.80 13.79 -13.64
C GLY A 61 7.27 13.65 -13.22
N TYR A 62 7.95 14.79 -13.16
CA TYR A 62 9.39 15.03 -13.33
C TYR A 62 10.28 14.54 -12.16
N GLU A 63 9.96 13.41 -11.52
CA GLU A 63 10.90 12.75 -10.62
C GLU A 63 12.01 12.08 -11.43
N GLY A 64 13.02 12.88 -11.76
CA GLY A 64 14.15 12.49 -12.60
C GLY A 64 14.56 13.51 -13.65
N LYS A 65 13.82 14.60 -13.87
CA LYS A 65 14.35 15.74 -14.65
C LYS A 65 15.04 16.70 -13.68
N ARG A 66 16.32 16.46 -13.45
CA ARG A 66 17.28 17.53 -13.21
C ARG A 66 18.00 17.81 -14.52
#